data_AF-C1E4I1-F1
#
_entry.id   AF-C1E4I1-F1
#
_cell.length_a   1.000
_cell.length_b   1.000
_cell.length_c   1.000
_cell.angle_alpha   90.00
_cell.angle_beta   90.00
_cell.angle_gamma   90.00
#
_symmetry.space_group_name_H-M   'P 1'
#
loop_
_entity.id
_entity.type
_entity.pdbx_description
1 polymer ?
#
loop_
_entity_poly.entity_id
_entity_poly.type
_entity_poly.pdbx_seq_one_letter_code
_entity_poly.pdbx_strand_id
1 'polypeptide(L)' 'MTKPRYGLEVFKFAVYVSVPIFLTVTFAANPVNLESIIRRHAYVVYPPEGPKPPTAAEMRKIVEANKKKKLRD' A
#
# COMPACT_ATOMS: atom_id res chain seq x y z
N MET A 1 -24.39 -27.84 37.72
CA MET A 1 -25.31 -27.31 36.69
C MET A 1 -25.23 -25.79 36.74
N THR A 2 -24.57 -25.16 35.77
CA THR A 2 -24.37 -23.69 35.74
C THR A 2 -25.64 -22.99 35.29
N LYS A 3 -26.09 -21.98 36.05
CA LYS A 3 -27.27 -21.18 35.70
C LYS A 3 -27.04 -20.47 34.36
N PRO A 4 -27.96 -20.59 33.38
CA PRO A 4 -27.81 -19.89 32.10
C PRO A 4 -27.78 -18.38 32.32
N ARG A 5 -26.82 -17.70 31.71
CA ARG A 5 -26.61 -16.24 31.83
C ARG A 5 -27.10 -15.56 30.57
N TYR A 6 -28.41 -15.62 30.33
CA TYR A 6 -29.08 -15.11 29.13
C TYR A 6 -28.69 -13.67 28.77
N GLY A 7 -28.54 -12.77 29.76
CA GLY A 7 -28.13 -11.38 29.49
C GLY A 7 -26.73 -11.27 28.88
N LEU A 8 -25.78 -12.10 29.33
CA LEU A 8 -24.42 -12.12 28.78
C LEU A 8 -24.40 -12.77 27.39
N GLU A 9 -25.24 -13.77 27.16
CA GLU A 9 -25.37 -14.43 25.87
C GLU A 9 -25.97 -13.49 24.81
N VAL A 10 -27.04 -12.77 25.16
CA VAL A 10 -27.64 -11.73 24.30
C VAL A 10 -26.65 -10.60 24.03
N PHE A 11 -25.90 -10.15 25.04
CA PHE A 11 -24.88 -9.13 24.85
C PHE A 11 -23.78 -9.59 23.89
N LYS A 12 -23.22 -10.81 24.09
CA LYS A 12 -22.21 -11.38 23.18
C LYS A 12 -22.74 -11.48 21.75
N PHE A 13 -23.99 -11.92 21.58
CA PHE A 13 -24.63 -12.01 20.27
C PHE A 13 -24.82 -10.63 19.63
N ALA A 14 -25.32 -9.66 20.39
CA ALA A 14 -25.52 -8.29 19.92
C ALA A 14 -24.19 -7.66 19.49
N VAL A 15 -23.12 -7.80 20.28
CA VAL A 15 -21.78 -7.32 19.91
C VAL A 15 -21.26 -8.03 18.65
N TYR A 16 -21.40 -9.36 18.59
CA TYR A 16 -20.95 -10.16 17.45
C TYR A 16 -21.57 -9.73 16.12
N VAL A 17 -22.86 -9.37 16.13
CA VAL A 17 -23.57 -8.94 14.92
C VAL A 17 -23.39 -7.44 14.65
N SER A 18 -23.47 -6.60 15.68
CA SER A 18 -23.43 -5.14 15.51
C SER A 18 -22.06 -4.62 15.07
N VAL A 19 -20.96 -5.15 15.61
CA VAL A 19 -19.61 -4.64 15.30
C VAL A 19 -19.26 -4.80 13.81
N PRO A 20 -19.40 -5.98 13.17
CA PRO A 20 -19.12 -6.12 11.74
C PRO A 20 -20.04 -5.28 10.86
N ILE A 21 -21.34 -5.19 11.18
CA ILE A 21 -22.30 -4.36 10.43
C ILE A 21 -21.88 -2.89 10.50
N PHE A 22 -21.58 -2.41 11.71
CA PHE A 22 -21.16 -1.03 11.94
C PHE A 22 -19.88 -0.71 11.16
N LEU A 23 -18.87 -1.59 11.23
CA LEU A 23 -17.62 -1.42 10.47
C LEU A 23 -17.87 -1.39 8.96
N THR A 24 -18.75 -2.26 8.45
CA THR A 24 -19.09 -2.31 7.02
C THR A 24 -19.76 -1.02 6.56
N VAL A 25 -20.73 -0.51 7.32
CA VAL A 25 -21.45 0.73 6.97
C VAL A 25 -20.55 1.96 7.06
N THR A 26 -19.71 2.04 8.10
CA THR A 26 -18.88 3.23 8.34
C THR A 26 -17.65 3.30 7.44
N PHE A 27 -16.99 2.16 7.21
CA PHE A 27 -15.75 2.10 6.46
C PHE A 27 -15.94 1.59 5.02
N ALA A 28 -16.66 0.49 4.80
CA ALA A 28 -16.73 -0.14 3.47
C ALA A 28 -17.75 0.54 2.53
N ALA A 29 -18.88 1.03 3.05
CA ALA A 29 -19.91 1.69 2.23
C ALA A 29 -19.54 3.12 1.81
N ASN A 30 -18.45 3.69 2.33
CA ASN A 30 -17.97 5.03 1.99
C ASN A 30 -16.57 4.95 1.34
N PRO A 31 -16.49 4.82 0.00
CA PRO A 31 -15.22 4.63 -0.70
C PRO A 31 -14.21 5.76 -0.45
N VAL A 32 -14.69 7.00 -0.25
CA VAL A 32 -13.85 8.17 0.04
C VAL A 32 -13.15 8.07 1.41
N ASN A 33 -13.86 7.58 2.44
CA ASN A 33 -13.28 7.42 3.78
C ASN A 33 -12.32 6.22 3.82
N LEU A 34 -12.69 5.13 3.15
CA LEU A 34 -11.85 3.94 3.02
C LEU A 34 -10.52 4.26 2.35
N GLU A 35 -10.55 4.98 1.23
CA GLU A 35 -9.35 5.39 0.50
C GLU A 35 -8.45 6.30 1.36
N SER A 36 -9.03 7.24 2.11
CA SER A 36 -8.27 8.11 3.03
C SER A 36 -7.55 7.32 4.12
N ILE A 37 -8.21 6.32 4.71
CA ILE A 37 -7.61 5.45 5.75
C ILE A 37 -6.51 4.57 5.15
N ILE A 38 -6.78 3.96 3.99
CA ILE A 38 -5.79 3.14 3.29
C ILE A 38 -4.55 3.98 2.97
N ARG A 39 -4.72 5.19 2.41
CA ARG A 39 -3.58 6.09 2.10
C ARG A 39 -2.77 6.50 3.33
N ARG A 40 -3.39 6.65 4.50
CA ARG A 40 -2.67 6.98 5.76
C ARG A 40 -1.83 5.81 6.30
N HIS A 41 -2.27 4.58 6.07
CA HIS A 41 -1.62 3.38 6.60
C HIS A 41 -0.78 2.62 5.56
N ALA A 42 -0.98 2.87 4.27
CA ALA A 42 -0.25 2.22 3.19
C ALA A 42 1.17 2.79 3.10
N TYR A 43 2.15 2.04 3.58
CA TYR A 43 3.57 2.32 3.41
C TYR A 43 4.07 1.81 2.05
N VAL A 44 3.49 2.32 0.97
CA VAL A 44 4.01 2.06 -0.38
C VAL A 44 4.82 3.27 -0.80
N VAL A 45 6.10 3.27 -0.43
CA VAL A 45 7.09 4.23 -0.94
C VAL A 45 7.61 3.67 -2.24
N TYR A 46 7.15 4.23 -3.37
CA TYR A 46 7.86 3.99 -4.62
C TYR A 46 9.25 4.62 -4.50
N PRO A 47 10.33 3.87 -4.78
CA PRO A 47 11.64 4.46 -4.85
C PRO A 47 11.61 5.59 -5.90
N PRO A 48 12.36 6.68 -5.69
CA PRO A 48 12.47 7.74 -6.69
C PRO A 48 12.78 7.10 -8.05
N GLU A 49 12.07 7.53 -9.09
CA GLU A 49 12.37 7.05 -10.44
C GLU A 49 13.87 7.23 -10.68
N GLY A 50 14.56 6.14 -11.04
CA GLY A 50 15.98 6.18 -11.33
C GLY A 50 16.25 7.18 -12.47
N PRO A 51 17.49 7.70 -12.58
CA PRO A 51 17.84 8.58 -13.68
C PRO A 51 17.47 7.92 -15.00
N LYS A 52 16.78 8.67 -15.87
CA LYS A 52 16.36 8.17 -17.18
C LYS A 52 17.56 7.55 -17.88
N PRO A 53 17.44 6.33 -18.44
CA PRO A 53 18.54 5.72 -19.15
C PRO A 53 19.02 6.65 -20.29
N PRO A 54 20.33 6.71 -20.53
CA PRO A 54 20.90 7.56 -21.58
C PRO A 54 20.27 7.21 -22.94
N THR A 55 20.02 8.23 -23.74
CA THR A 55 19.47 8.05 -25.09
C THR A 55 20.47 7.32 -26.00
N ALA A 56 20.00 6.71 -27.09
CA ALA A 56 20.87 5.99 -28.03
C ALA A 56 22.01 6.87 -28.59
N ALA A 57 21.76 8.17 -28.79
CA ALA A 57 22.77 9.12 -29.22
C ALA A 57 23.84 9.37 -28.14
N GLU A 58 23.43 9.51 -26.87
CA GLU A 58 24.33 9.67 -25.73
C GLU A 58 25.14 8.39 -25.47
N MET A 59 24.52 7.21 -25.64
CA MET A 59 25.19 5.92 -25.56
C MET A 59 26.33 5.80 -26.57
N ARG A 60 26.12 6.24 -27.82
CA ARG A 60 27.19 6.24 -28.84
C ARG A 60 28.37 7.12 -28.44
N LYS A 61 28.11 8.31 -27.88
CA LYS A 61 29.15 9.22 -27.39
C LYS A 61 29.94 8.61 -26.22
N ILE A 62 29.26 7.92 -25.29
CA ILE A 62 29.90 7.22 -24.18
C ILE A 62 30.81 6.09 -24.69
N VAL A 63 30.35 5.32 -25.67
CA VAL A 63 31.16 4.25 -26.30
C VAL A 63 32.40 4.81 -26.99
N GLU A 64 32.26 5.89 -27.76
CA GLU A 64 33.39 6.55 -28.41
C GLU A 64 34.39 7.13 -27.41
N ALA A 65 33.91 7.76 -26.33
CA ALA A 65 34.75 8.30 -25.26
C ALA A 65 35.54 7.18 -24.55
N ASN A 66 34.90 6.05 -24.25
CA ASN A 66 35.56 4.89 -23.65
C ASN A 66 36.60 4.27 -24.59
N LYS A 67 36.30 4.21 -25.90
CA LYS A 67 37.27 3.74 -26.91
C LYS A 67 38.50 4.65 -26.99
N LYS A 68 38.30 5.97 -26.93
CA LYS A 68 39.40 6.95 -26.91
C LYS A 68 40.23 6.90 -25.63
N LYS A 69 39.61 6.66 -24.47
CA LYS A 69 40.34 6.45 -23.19
C LYS A 69 41.19 5.19 -23.22
N LYS A 70 40.61 4.06 -23.67
CA LYS A 70 41.33 2.79 -23.82
C LYS A 70 42.52 2.83 -24.80
N LEU A 71 42.54 3.79 -25.72
CA LEU A 71 43.65 4.02 -26.66
C LEU A 71 44.76 4.91 -26.09
N ARG A 72 44.51 5.57 -24.95
CA ARG A 72 45.44 6.48 -24.26
C ARG A 72 46.09 5.85 -23.04
N ASP A 73 45.51 4.77 -22.52
CA ASP A 73 46.10 3.86 -21.52
C ASP A 73 46.96 2.80 -22.22
#